data_AF-A0A2H0UHN3-F1
#
_entry.id   AF-A0A2H0UHN3-F1
#
_cell.length_a   1.000
_cell.length_b   1.000
_cell.length_c   1.000
_cell.angle_alpha   90.00
_cell.angle_beta   90.00
_cell.angle_gamma   90.00
#
_symmetry.space_group_name_H-M   'P 1'
#
loop_
_entity.id
_entity.type
_entity.pdbx_description
1 polymer ?
#
loop_
_entity_poly.entity_id
_entity_poly.type
_entity_poly.pdbx_seq_one_letter_code
_entity_poly.pdbx_strand_id
1 'polypeptide(L)'
;MKYLAKGIFFNFLVSPLLVLAQAGQGTGQAGQGTGQAGQGVAPSSSLENPLRSNDLMEFLQELLDVIMVFAVPLIVFMIIYAGFLYVTARGNETQVSNASRALLYAVIGGVIILGANIILAVISGTVDAFR
;
A
#
# COMPACT_ATOMS: atom_id res chain seq x y z
N MET A 1 -22.72 -12.66 8.44
CA MET A 1 -21.40 -12.22 8.95
C MET A 1 -20.48 -13.35 9.45
N LYS A 2 -20.97 -14.57 9.77
CA LYS A 2 -20.14 -15.67 10.32
C LYS A 2 -19.24 -16.43 9.31
N TYR A 3 -19.41 -16.21 8.01
CA TYR A 3 -18.62 -16.90 6.96
C TYR A 3 -17.51 -16.03 6.35
N LEU A 4 -17.54 -14.71 6.57
CA LEU A 4 -16.57 -13.76 6.01
C LEU A 4 -15.19 -13.94 6.65
N ALA A 5 -15.14 -14.13 7.98
CA ALA A 5 -13.91 -14.39 8.72
C ALA A 5 -13.33 -15.79 8.42
N LYS A 6 -14.18 -16.80 8.15
CA LYS A 6 -13.72 -18.15 7.79
C LYS A 6 -13.08 -18.19 6.39
N GLY A 7 -13.56 -17.39 5.44
CA GLY A 7 -13.00 -17.35 4.08
C GLY A 7 -11.64 -16.66 3.99
N ILE A 8 -11.47 -15.54 4.69
CA ILE A 8 -10.19 -14.79 4.72
C ILE A 8 -9.10 -15.59 5.47
N PHE A 9 -9.48 -16.26 6.57
CA PHE A 9 -8.53 -17.08 7.33
C PHE A 9 -8.13 -18.38 6.59
N PHE A 10 -9.02 -18.95 5.79
CA PHE A 10 -8.71 -20.13 4.96
C PHE A 10 -7.74 -19.81 3.81
N ASN A 11 -7.83 -18.61 3.22
CA ASN A 11 -6.93 -18.19 2.15
C ASN A 11 -5.50 -17.86 2.66
N PHE A 12 -5.39 -17.31 3.88
CA PHE A 12 -4.12 -16.98 4.52
C PHE A 12 -3.34 -18.21 5.04
N LEU A 13 -4.03 -19.33 5.31
CA LEU A 13 -3.40 -20.55 5.83
C LEU A 13 -2.94 -21.52 4.72
N VAL A 14 -3.55 -21.48 3.52
CA VAL A 14 -3.28 -22.42 2.42
C VAL A 14 -2.23 -21.91 1.42
N SER A 15 -2.04 -20.59 1.32
CA SER A 15 -1.10 -19.95 0.38
C SER A 15 0.39 -20.29 0.60
N PRO A 16 0.94 -20.48 1.82
CA PRO A 16 2.35 -20.87 1.95
C PRO A 16 2.63 -22.30 1.46
N LEU A 17 1.60 -23.17 1.37
CA LEU A 17 1.74 -24.53 0.85
C LEU A 17 1.69 -24.58 -0.69
N LEU A 18 1.01 -23.62 -1.33
CA LEU A 18 0.94 -23.52 -2.80
C LEU A 18 2.21 -22.92 -3.41
N VAL A 19 2.86 -22.01 -2.69
CA VAL A 19 4.09 -21.33 -3.15
C VAL A 19 5.29 -22.28 -3.11
N LEU A 20 5.35 -23.21 -2.14
CA LEU A 20 6.41 -24.22 -2.09
C LEU A 20 6.23 -25.37 -3.10
N ALA A 21 5.07 -25.49 -3.76
CA ALA A 21 4.81 -26.52 -4.76
C ALA A 21 5.27 -26.14 -6.19
N GLN A 22 5.71 -24.90 -6.43
CA GLN A 22 6.23 -24.47 -7.73
C GLN A 22 7.75 -24.67 -7.93
N ALA A 23 8.41 -25.42 -7.03
CA ALA A 23 9.74 -25.95 -7.30
C ALA A 23 9.67 -27.16 -8.26
N GLY A 24 9.29 -26.92 -9.52
CA GLY A 24 9.32 -27.98 -10.53
C GLY A 24 8.41 -27.81 -11.74
N GLN A 25 8.53 -26.72 -12.51
CA GLN A 25 8.25 -26.79 -13.95
C GLN A 25 9.01 -25.68 -14.68
N GLY A 26 10.05 -26.11 -15.41
CA GLY A 26 10.84 -25.28 -16.29
C GLY A 26 10.05 -24.83 -17.52
N THR A 27 10.43 -23.64 -17.99
CA THR A 27 10.42 -23.13 -19.37
C THR A 27 9.71 -23.93 -20.45
N GLY A 28 8.74 -23.29 -21.12
CA GLY A 28 8.41 -23.62 -22.51
C GLY A 28 7.06 -23.12 -23.01
N GLN A 29 6.99 -21.88 -23.52
CA GLN A 29 6.15 -21.61 -24.70
C GLN A 29 6.74 -20.48 -25.55
N ALA A 30 7.37 -20.89 -26.66
CA ALA A 30 7.72 -20.06 -27.79
C ALA A 30 6.54 -20.03 -28.79
N GLY A 31 6.36 -18.92 -29.52
CA GLY A 31 5.62 -18.92 -30.79
C GLY A 31 4.82 -17.66 -31.15
N GLN A 32 5.50 -16.52 -31.35
CA GLN A 32 5.03 -15.44 -32.23
C GLN A 32 5.45 -15.74 -33.68
N GLY A 33 4.57 -15.46 -34.63
CA GLY A 33 4.89 -15.11 -36.03
C GLY A 33 3.82 -14.12 -36.48
N THR A 34 4.08 -13.01 -37.18
CA THR A 34 5.18 -12.58 -38.05
C THR A 34 5.25 -11.05 -38.05
N GLY A 35 6.44 -10.44 -37.97
CA GLY A 35 6.56 -8.98 -38.07
C GLY A 35 7.94 -8.39 -37.75
N GLN A 36 8.93 -8.70 -38.59
CA GLN A 36 10.08 -7.87 -38.99
C GLN A 36 11.01 -7.14 -37.98
N ALA A 37 12.28 -7.56 -38.11
CA ALA A 37 13.51 -6.75 -38.20
C ALA A 37 14.21 -6.26 -36.92
N GLY A 38 15.43 -6.80 -36.69
CA GLY A 38 16.52 -6.08 -36.03
C GLY A 38 17.08 -6.71 -34.75
N GLN A 39 17.74 -7.86 -34.86
CA GLN A 39 18.65 -8.35 -33.81
C GLN A 39 19.91 -7.46 -33.74
N GLY A 40 19.98 -6.64 -32.70
CA GLY A 40 21.24 -6.17 -32.12
C GLY A 40 21.30 -6.67 -30.69
N VAL A 41 22.07 -7.73 -30.45
CA VAL A 41 22.40 -8.22 -29.11
C VAL A 41 23.32 -7.20 -28.45
N ALA A 42 22.78 -6.40 -27.55
CA ALA A 42 23.54 -5.85 -26.44
C ALA A 42 22.95 -6.47 -25.16
N PRO A 43 23.76 -7.03 -24.25
CA PRO A 43 23.27 -7.33 -22.92
C PRO A 43 23.08 -5.98 -22.25
N SER A 44 21.95 -5.33 -22.48
CA SER A 44 21.47 -4.38 -21.50
C SER A 44 21.19 -5.21 -20.26
N SER A 45 22.16 -5.25 -19.37
CA SER A 45 21.89 -5.08 -17.94
C SER A 45 21.02 -3.83 -17.82
N SER A 46 19.76 -3.96 -18.20
CA SER A 46 18.72 -2.99 -17.91
C SER A 46 18.65 -3.06 -16.40
N LEU A 47 19.07 -1.99 -15.76
CA LEU A 47 18.59 -1.69 -14.44
C LEU A 47 17.06 -1.70 -14.58
N GLU A 48 16.41 -2.81 -14.25
CA GLU A 48 14.97 -2.88 -14.05
C GLU A 48 14.72 -1.81 -13.01
N ASN A 49 14.20 -0.67 -13.46
CA ASN A 49 14.04 0.51 -12.65
C ASN A 49 13.13 0.09 -11.48
N PRO A 50 13.63 -0.04 -10.23
CA PRO A 50 12.80 -0.42 -9.09
C PRO A 50 11.81 0.70 -8.73
N LEU A 51 11.84 1.79 -9.50
CA LEU A 51 11.01 2.97 -9.43
C LEU A 51 9.92 3.02 -10.52
N ARG A 52 9.86 2.07 -11.47
CA ARG A 52 8.87 1.88 -12.58
C ARG A 52 8.24 3.12 -13.26
N SER A 53 8.69 4.34 -13.01
CA SER A 53 7.93 5.56 -13.33
C SER A 53 8.49 6.22 -14.59
N ASN A 54 7.68 6.29 -15.64
CA ASN A 54 7.96 7.12 -16.82
C ASN A 54 7.34 8.53 -16.69
N ASP A 55 6.47 8.76 -15.69
CA ASP A 55 5.75 10.01 -15.45
C ASP A 55 5.72 10.40 -13.95
N LEU A 56 5.74 11.71 -13.65
CA LEU A 56 5.69 12.23 -12.26
C LEU A 56 4.42 11.83 -11.51
N MET A 57 3.32 11.59 -12.23
CA MET A 57 2.03 11.21 -11.63
C MET A 57 2.04 9.77 -11.13
N GLU A 58 2.71 8.88 -11.87
CA GLU A 58 2.87 7.47 -11.51
C GLU A 58 3.79 7.33 -10.29
N PHE A 59 4.88 8.12 -10.25
CA PHE A 59 5.74 8.22 -9.07
C PHE A 59 4.98 8.65 -7.81
N LEU A 60 4.06 9.62 -7.92
CA LEU A 60 3.29 10.13 -6.78
C LEU A 60 2.25 9.11 -6.29
N GLN A 61 1.67 8.29 -7.19
CA GLN A 61 0.77 7.19 -6.83
C GLN A 61 1.51 6.07 -6.11
N GLU A 62 2.66 5.65 -6.64
CA GLU A 62 3.45 4.56 -6.08
C GLU A 62 4.04 4.94 -4.70
N LEU A 63 4.48 6.20 -4.55
CA LEU A 63 4.88 6.75 -3.25
C LEU A 63 3.73 6.75 -2.23
N LEU A 64 2.52 7.10 -2.67
CA LEU A 64 1.35 7.13 -1.79
C LEU A 64 0.97 5.72 -1.34
N ASP A 65 1.02 4.73 -2.21
CA ASP A 65 0.70 3.33 -1.89
C ASP A 65 1.69 2.73 -0.87
N VAL A 66 3.00 3.00 -1.05
CA VAL A 66 4.03 2.62 -0.08
C VAL A 66 3.76 3.26 1.28
N ILE A 67 3.45 4.55 1.34
CA ILE A 67 3.13 5.23 2.60
C ILE A 67 1.86 4.63 3.22
N MET A 68 0.84 4.30 2.43
CA MET A 68 -0.44 3.80 2.91
C MET A 68 -0.30 2.43 3.61
N VAL A 69 0.55 1.55 3.10
CA VAL A 69 0.90 0.25 3.72
C VAL A 69 1.44 0.41 5.14
N PHE A 70 2.30 1.41 5.37
CA PHE A 70 2.87 1.65 6.71
C PHE A 70 1.98 2.53 7.60
N ALA A 71 1.24 3.46 7.00
CA ALA A 71 0.51 4.48 7.76
C ALA A 71 -0.78 3.94 8.39
N VAL A 72 -1.50 3.03 7.72
CA VAL A 72 -2.71 2.40 8.28
C VAL A 72 -2.44 1.67 9.61
N PRO A 73 -1.47 0.73 9.70
CA PRO A 73 -1.18 0.06 10.97
C PRO A 73 -0.63 1.02 12.02
N LEU A 74 0.14 2.05 11.63
CA LEU A 74 0.63 3.08 12.55
C LEU A 74 -0.51 3.86 13.23
N ILE A 75 -1.52 4.27 12.46
CA ILE A 75 -2.69 5.00 13.01
C ILE A 75 -3.46 4.12 13.98
N VAL A 76 -3.73 2.86 13.62
CA VAL A 76 -4.43 1.93 14.50
C VAL A 76 -3.67 1.74 15.81
N PHE A 77 -2.35 1.61 15.75
CA PHE A 77 -1.50 1.51 16.93
C PHE A 77 -1.60 2.76 17.83
N MET A 78 -1.57 3.96 17.24
CA MET A 78 -1.71 5.22 17.97
C MET A 78 -3.09 5.37 18.66
N ILE A 79 -4.17 4.95 17.99
CA ILE A 79 -5.52 4.96 18.58
C ILE A 79 -5.58 4.02 19.79
N ILE A 80 -5.01 2.82 19.69
CA ILE A 80 -4.96 1.87 20.80
C ILE A 80 -4.16 2.47 21.98
N TYR A 81 -3.00 3.05 21.72
CA TYR A 81 -2.18 3.71 22.74
C TYR A 81 -2.92 4.85 23.44
N ALA A 82 -3.59 5.72 22.68
CA ALA A 82 -4.41 6.80 23.22
C ALA A 82 -5.57 6.27 24.08
N GLY A 83 -6.22 5.18 23.65
CA GLY A 83 -7.29 4.53 24.41
C GLY A 83 -6.81 3.98 25.75
N PHE A 84 -5.66 3.30 25.79
CA PHE A 84 -5.08 2.83 27.05
C PHE A 84 -4.73 3.99 28.00
N LEU A 85 -4.20 5.08 27.46
CA LEU A 85 -3.89 6.27 28.25
C LEU A 85 -5.15 6.91 28.84
N TYR A 86 -6.26 6.93 28.08
CA TYR A 86 -7.55 7.43 28.54
C TYR A 86 -8.14 6.60 29.68
N VAL A 87 -8.04 5.26 29.59
CA VAL A 87 -8.55 4.33 30.62
C VAL A 87 -7.71 4.40 31.90
N THR A 88 -6.40 4.55 31.76
CA THR A 88 -5.48 4.62 32.91
C THR A 88 -5.46 5.99 33.60
N ALA A 89 -5.90 7.05 32.93
CA ALA A 89 -5.85 8.41 33.45
C ALA A 89 -6.67 8.62 34.73
N ARG A 90 -7.73 7.84 34.98
CA ARG A 90 -8.54 7.81 36.23
C ARG A 90 -8.83 9.19 36.89
N GLY A 91 -8.95 10.27 36.10
CA GLY A 91 -9.23 11.62 36.61
C GLY A 91 -8.01 12.52 36.84
N ASN A 92 -6.79 12.09 36.50
CA ASN A 92 -5.63 12.97 36.44
C ASN A 92 -5.67 13.79 35.14
N GLU A 93 -5.84 15.12 35.27
CA GLU A 93 -5.95 16.06 34.16
C GLU A 93 -4.76 16.00 33.19
N THR A 94 -3.54 15.75 33.69
CA THR A 94 -2.34 15.65 32.86
C THR A 94 -2.40 14.45 31.92
N GLN A 95 -2.85 13.29 32.43
CA GLN A 95 -2.94 12.06 31.64
C GLN A 95 -4.08 12.14 30.61
N VAL A 96 -5.21 12.77 30.97
CA VAL A 96 -6.31 13.04 30.03
C VAL A 96 -5.87 13.99 28.92
N SER A 97 -5.13 15.05 29.25
CA SER A 97 -4.57 15.98 28.27
C SER A 97 -3.63 15.27 27.29
N ASN A 98 -2.76 14.39 27.79
CA ASN A 98 -1.86 13.60 26.96
C ASN A 98 -2.61 12.61 26.05
N ALA A 99 -3.66 11.94 26.55
CA ALA A 99 -4.49 11.04 25.76
C ALA A 99 -5.22 11.79 24.63
N SER A 100 -5.77 12.97 24.92
CA SER A 100 -6.42 13.83 23.92
C SER A 100 -5.44 14.30 22.84
N ARG A 101 -4.19 14.63 23.20
CA ARG A 101 -3.14 14.98 22.23
C ARG A 101 -2.79 13.78 21.34
N ALA A 102 -2.61 12.59 21.92
CA ALA A 102 -2.33 11.38 21.16
C ALA A 102 -3.47 11.05 20.16
N LEU A 103 -4.72 11.22 20.58
CA LEU A 103 -5.88 11.04 19.72
C LEU A 103 -5.91 12.09 18.59
N LEU A 104 -5.63 13.36 18.89
CA LEU A 104 -5.51 14.39 17.86
C LEU A 104 -4.44 14.05 16.82
N TYR A 105 -3.26 13.59 17.24
CA TYR A 105 -2.22 13.17 16.29
C TYR A 105 -2.67 12.00 15.41
N ALA A 106 -3.39 11.01 15.98
CA ALA A 106 -3.95 9.91 15.21
C ALA A 106 -4.98 10.40 14.17
N VAL A 107 -5.85 11.33 14.56
CA VAL A 107 -6.85 11.95 13.67
C VAL A 107 -6.17 12.73 12.55
N ILE A 108 -5.17 13.57 12.87
CA ILE A 108 -4.42 14.34 11.88
C ILE A 108 -3.74 13.40 10.88
N GLY A 109 -3.11 12.32 11.35
CA GLY A 109 -2.51 11.31 10.48
C GLY A 109 -3.53 10.67 9.53
N GLY A 110 -4.72 10.32 10.04
CA GLY A 110 -5.82 9.83 9.21
C GLY A 110 -6.26 10.84 8.16
N VAL A 111 -6.52 12.08 8.58
CA VAL A 111 -6.95 13.17 7.68
C VAL A 111 -5.94 13.43 6.57
N ILE A 112 -4.63 13.35 6.86
CA ILE A 112 -3.59 13.53 5.83
C ILE A 112 -3.68 12.44 4.76
N ILE A 113 -3.85 11.17 5.15
CA ILE A 113 -3.97 10.06 4.19
C ILE A 113 -5.23 10.22 3.32
N LEU A 114 -6.36 10.53 3.95
CA LEU A 114 -7.61 10.76 3.21
C LEU A 114 -7.47 11.99 2.28
N GLY A 115 -6.86 13.07 2.77
CA GLY A 115 -6.63 14.30 2.01
C GLY A 115 -5.71 14.10 0.81
N ALA A 116 -4.63 13.33 0.97
CA ALA A 116 -3.70 13.03 -0.13
C ALA A 116 -4.41 12.29 -1.28
N ASN A 117 -5.24 11.29 -0.96
CA ASN A 117 -6.03 10.57 -1.96
C ASN A 117 -7.00 11.47 -2.73
N ILE A 118 -7.67 12.39 -2.02
CA ILE A 118 -8.61 13.35 -2.63
C ILE A 118 -7.87 14.30 -3.57
N ILE A 119 -6.75 14.88 -3.14
CA ILE A 119 -5.97 15.83 -3.95
C ILE A 119 -5.47 15.14 -5.23
N LEU A 120 -4.96 13.91 -5.11
CA LEU A 120 -4.48 13.16 -6.26
C LEU A 120 -5.59 12.90 -7.28
N ALA A 121 -6.77 12.49 -6.80
CA ALA A 121 -7.94 12.25 -7.64
C ALA A 121 -8.42 13.52 -8.38
N VAL A 122 -8.39 14.68 -7.73
CA VAL A 122 -8.75 15.96 -8.35
C VAL A 122 -7.75 16.35 -9.44
N ILE A 123 -6.46 16.15 -9.20
CA ILE A 123 -5.42 16.47 -10.19
C ILE A 123 -5.53 15.53 -11.40
N SER A 124 -5.65 14.22 -11.18
CA SER A 124 -5.84 13.26 -12.27
C SER A 124 -7.08 13.57 -13.10
N GLY A 125 -8.22 13.83 -12.45
CA GLY A 125 -9.45 14.20 -13.14
C GLY A 125 -9.36 15.51 -13.93
N THR A 126 -8.55 16.48 -13.47
CA THR A 126 -8.31 17.72 -14.20
C THR A 126 -7.42 17.47 -15.42
N VAL A 127 -6.36 16.69 -15.28
CA VAL A 127 -5.44 16.38 -16.38
C VAL A 127 -6.13 15.58 -17.48
N ASP A 128 -6.98 14.61 -17.11
CA ASP A 128 -7.77 13.82 -18.06
C ASP A 128 -8.83 14.66 -18.79
N ALA A 129 -9.37 15.70 -18.14
CA ALA A 129 -10.33 16.60 -18.78
C ALA A 129 -9.73 17.50 -19.88
N PHE A 130 -8.40 17.63 -19.93
CA PHE A 130 -7.69 18.47 -20.91
C PHE A 130 -6.89 17.67 -21.96
N ARG A 131 -6.95 16.34 -21.93
CA ARG A 131 -6.33 15.45 -22.94
C ARG A 131 -7.36 14.95 -23.95
#